data_AF-A0A919P3N9-F1
#
_entry.id   AF-A0A919P3N9-F1
#
_cell.length_a   1.000
_cell.length_b   1.000
_cell.length_c   1.000
_cell.angle_alpha   90.00
_cell.angle_beta   90.00
_cell.angle_gamma   90.00
#
_symmetry.space_group_name_H-M   'P 1'
#
loop_
_entity.id
_entity.type
_entity.pdbx_description
1 polymer ?
#
loop_
_entity_poly.entity_id
_entity_poly.type
_entity_poly.pdbx_seq_one_letter_code
_entity_poly.pdbx_strand_id
1 'polypeptide(L)'
;MAARAVPRSEPDGIYVQLTIDGELFTVTQRDDGASYDFTWDSGPRDSYGFTVARSDGAAMSTSDLERHARSFLAQVDPSTGFIGDPDS
;
A
#
# COMPACT_ATOMS: atom_id res chain seq x y z
N MET A 1 -10.09 -13.18 -0.77
CA MET A 1 -9.02 -13.88 -1.53
C MET A 1 -7.67 -13.46 -0.96
N ALA A 2 -6.63 -14.29 -1.02
CA ALA A 2 -5.28 -13.89 -0.59
C ALA A 2 -4.72 -12.83 -1.57
N ALA A 3 -4.00 -11.82 -1.09
CA ALA A 3 -3.37 -10.90 -2.03
C ALA A 3 -2.25 -11.62 -2.76
N ARG A 4 -2.11 -11.31 -4.04
CA ARG A 4 -0.98 -11.79 -4.83
C ARG A 4 0.12 -10.74 -4.78
N ALA A 5 1.25 -11.10 -4.19
CA ALA A 5 2.44 -10.27 -4.17
C ALA A 5 3.39 -10.70 -5.29
N VAL A 6 3.69 -9.77 -6.20
CA VAL A 6 4.66 -10.00 -7.27
C VAL A 6 5.78 -8.99 -7.11
N PRO A 7 6.99 -9.40 -6.68
CA PRO A 7 8.14 -8.52 -6.67
C PRO A 7 8.54 -8.21 -8.11
N ARG A 8 8.75 -6.93 -8.43
CA ARG A 8 9.31 -6.45 -9.68
C ARG A 8 10.54 -5.59 -9.39
N SER A 9 11.52 -5.69 -10.28
CA SER A 9 12.70 -4.85 -10.29
C SER A 9 12.60 -3.91 -11.49
N GLU A 10 12.43 -2.62 -11.26
CA GLU A 10 12.57 -1.58 -12.30
C GLU A 10 13.88 -0.81 -12.08
N PRO A 11 14.37 -0.05 -13.08
CA PRO A 11 15.58 0.77 -12.92
C PRO A 11 15.51 1.76 -11.75
N ASP A 12 14.31 2.11 -11.28
CA ASP A 12 14.06 3.05 -10.18
C ASP A 12 14.01 2.37 -8.80
N GLY A 13 14.07 1.04 -8.71
CA GLY A 13 14.09 0.31 -7.43
C GLY A 13 13.37 -1.04 -7.43
N ILE A 14 13.37 -1.69 -6.25
CA ILE A 14 12.59 -2.89 -5.99
C ILE A 14 11.23 -2.48 -5.43
N TYR A 15 10.16 -2.90 -6.10
CA TYR A 15 8.80 -2.75 -5.60
C TYR A 15 8.04 -4.07 -5.66
N VAL A 16 6.96 -4.14 -4.91
CA VAL A 16 6.06 -5.28 -4.84
C VAL A 16 4.68 -4.83 -5.25
N GLN A 17 4.09 -5.47 -6.26
CA GLN A 17 2.68 -5.26 -6.59
C GLN A 17 1.82 -6.19 -5.75
N LEU A 18 0.86 -5.63 -5.01
CA LEU A 18 -0.12 -6.32 -4.21
C LEU A 18 -1.51 -6.13 -4.83
N THR A 19 -2.25 -7.21 -5.00
CA THR A 19 -3.67 -7.14 -5.37
C THR A 19 -4.56 -7.47 -4.18
N ILE A 20 -5.23 -6.49 -3.58
CA ILE A 20 -6.05 -6.66 -2.37
C ILE A 20 -7.50 -6.41 -2.69
N ASP A 21 -8.36 -7.40 -2.46
CA ASP A 21 -9.81 -7.30 -2.71
C ASP A 21 -10.17 -6.81 -4.14
N GLY A 22 -9.27 -7.03 -5.12
CA GLY A 22 -9.42 -6.61 -6.52
C GLY A 22 -8.64 -5.34 -6.89
N GLU A 23 -8.06 -4.68 -5.91
CA GLU A 23 -7.39 -3.38 -6.05
C GLU A 23 -5.88 -3.54 -6.13
N LEU A 24 -5.25 -2.82 -7.06
CA LEU A 24 -3.81 -2.89 -7.28
C LEU A 24 -3.08 -1.82 -6.46
N PHE A 25 -2.11 -2.27 -5.68
CA PHE A 25 -1.18 -1.45 -4.92
C PHE A 25 0.26 -1.74 -5.34
N THR A 26 1.02 -0.70 -5.64
CA THR A 26 2.47 -0.79 -5.83
C THR A 26 3.15 -0.35 -4.54
N VAL A 27 3.96 -1.24 -3.96
CA VAL A 27 4.68 -0.98 -2.72
C VAL A 27 6.17 -0.87 -3.00
N THR A 28 6.73 0.32 -2.80
CA THR A 28 8.17 0.55 -2.97
C THR A 28 8.84 0.65 -1.61
N GLN A 29 9.87 -0.15 -1.38
CA GLN A 29 10.70 -0.01 -0.19
C GLN A 29 11.68 1.15 -0.42
N ARG A 30 11.74 2.10 0.52
CA ARG A 30 12.71 3.20 0.49
C ARG A 30 14.11 2.73 0.89
N ASP A 31 15.12 3.52 0.52
CA ASP A 31 16.52 3.26 0.83
C ASP A 31 16.83 3.12 2.33
N ASP A 32 15.98 3.66 3.21
CA ASP A 32 16.12 3.49 4.66
C ASP A 32 15.78 2.06 5.14
N GLY A 33 15.17 1.24 4.27
CA GLY A 33 14.84 -0.17 4.54
C GLY A 33 13.70 -0.38 5.53
N ALA A 34 13.20 0.69 6.17
CA ALA A 34 12.17 0.67 7.19
C ALA A 34 10.84 1.28 6.71
N SER A 35 10.89 2.06 5.63
CA SER A 35 9.75 2.78 5.07
C SER A 35 9.30 2.16 3.75
N TYR A 36 7.98 2.10 3.58
CA TYR A 36 7.30 1.51 2.44
C TYR A 36 6.27 2.49 1.92
N ASP A 37 6.43 2.93 0.67
CA ASP A 37 5.44 3.75 -0.03
C ASP A 37 4.44 2.86 -0.73
N PHE A 38 3.16 3.04 -0.42
CA PHE A 38 2.06 2.39 -1.09
C PHE A 38 1.43 3.38 -2.07
N THR A 39 1.38 2.97 -3.34
CA THR A 39 0.68 3.68 -4.42
C THR A 39 -0.52 2.84 -4.83
N TRP A 40 -1.71 3.42 -4.78
CA TRP A 40 -2.96 2.78 -5.21
C TRP A 40 -3.19 3.05 -6.70
N ASP A 41 -2.72 2.14 -7.55
CA ASP A 41 -2.78 2.26 -9.01
C ASP A 41 -4.21 2.10 -9.57
N SER A 42 -5.02 1.24 -8.94
CA SER A 42 -6.39 0.96 -9.42
C SER A 42 -7.46 1.85 -8.78
N GLY A 43 -7.04 2.84 -7.98
CA GLY A 43 -7.95 3.69 -7.23
C GLY A 43 -8.72 4.69 -8.11
N PRO A 44 -9.75 5.35 -7.55
CA PRO A 44 -10.61 6.29 -8.28
C PRO A 44 -9.91 7.61 -8.67
N ARG A 45 -8.69 7.86 -8.17
CA ARG A 45 -7.87 9.02 -8.49
C ARG A 45 -6.46 8.56 -8.79
N ASP A 46 -5.85 9.13 -9.84
CA ASP A 46 -4.43 8.99 -10.08
C ASP A 46 -3.66 9.45 -8.83
N SER A 47 -2.71 8.64 -8.35
CA SER A 47 -1.74 8.94 -7.29
C SER A 47 -2.23 8.97 -5.84
N TYR A 48 -3.30 8.26 -5.49
CA TYR A 48 -3.58 8.02 -4.07
C TYR A 48 -2.52 7.08 -3.47
N GLY A 49 -2.05 7.36 -2.26
CA GLY A 49 -1.03 6.56 -1.62
C GLY A 49 -0.78 6.94 -0.17
N PHE A 50 -0.05 6.09 0.55
CA PHE A 50 0.33 6.31 1.93
C PHE A 50 1.69 5.67 2.21
N THR A 51 2.44 6.22 3.17
CA THR A 51 3.73 5.66 3.57
C THR A 51 3.57 4.98 4.93
N VAL A 52 4.11 3.77 5.06
CA VAL A 52 4.24 3.06 6.34
C VAL A 52 5.71 3.01 6.69
N ALA A 53 6.06 3.50 7.87
CA ALA A 53 7.39 3.34 8.43
C ALA A 53 7.34 2.38 9.62
N ARG A 54 8.29 1.46 9.68
CA ARG A 54 8.41 0.50 10.78
C ARG A 54 9.59 0.87 11.67
N SER A 55 9.36 1.05 12.97
CA SER A 55 10.37 1.54 13.90
C SER A 55 11.33 0.46 14.43
N ASP A 56 10.96 -0.81 14.33
CA ASP A 56 11.77 -1.95 14.81
C ASP A 56 12.89 -2.38 13.83
N GLY A 57 13.00 -1.73 12.67
CA GLY A 57 14.07 -1.97 11.68
C GLY A 57 14.00 -3.32 10.98
N ALA A 58 12.97 -4.14 11.25
CA ALA A 58 12.76 -5.39 10.53
C ALA A 58 12.01 -5.15 9.22
N ALA A 59 12.31 -5.93 8.18
CA ALA A 59 11.58 -5.86 6.93
C ALA A 59 10.09 -6.26 7.13
N MET A 60 9.17 -5.51 6.50
CA MET A 60 7.75 -5.89 6.46
C MET A 60 7.57 -7.16 5.65
N SER A 61 6.84 -8.12 6.22
CA SER A 61 6.38 -9.28 5.46
C SER A 61 5.23 -8.89 4.54
N THR A 62 5.03 -9.63 3.45
CA THR A 62 3.89 -9.44 2.54
C THR A 62 2.56 -9.33 3.28
N SER A 63 2.30 -10.20 4.26
CA SER A 63 1.06 -10.19 5.04
C SER A 63 0.91 -8.96 5.94
N ASP A 64 2.00 -8.33 6.36
CA ASP A 64 1.94 -7.05 7.05
C ASP A 64 1.59 -5.93 6.07
N LEU A 65 2.21 -5.92 4.88
CA LEU A 65 1.88 -4.94 3.84
C LEU A 65 0.41 -5.05 3.42
N GLU A 66 -0.09 -6.28 3.25
CA GLU A 66 -1.48 -6.57 2.98
C GLU A 66 -2.42 -6.01 4.05
N ARG A 67 -2.06 -6.17 5.33
CA ARG A 67 -2.87 -5.66 6.45
C ARG A 67 -2.97 -4.14 6.41
N HIS A 68 -1.86 -3.44 6.13
CA HIS A 68 -1.86 -1.97 6.09
C HIS A 68 -2.71 -1.45 4.92
N ALA A 69 -2.52 -2.00 3.71
CA ALA A 69 -3.33 -1.63 2.56
C ALA A 69 -4.82 -1.97 2.74
N ARG A 70 -5.16 -3.10 3.36
CA ARG A 70 -6.56 -3.42 3.69
C ARG A 70 -7.15 -2.46 4.73
N SER A 71 -6.37 -2.09 5.75
CA SER A 71 -6.81 -1.11 6.75
C SER A 71 -6.99 0.27 6.14
N PHE A 72 -6.19 0.62 5.13
CA PHE A 72 -6.35 1.85 4.35
C PHE A 72 -7.65 1.81 3.54
N LEU A 73 -7.91 0.73 2.79
CA LEU A 73 -9.17 0.56 2.05
C LEU A 73 -10.42 0.60 2.95
N ALA A 74 -10.35 0.05 4.16
CA ALA A 74 -11.45 0.10 5.11
C ALA A 74 -11.76 1.52 5.62
N GLN A 75 -10.80 2.44 5.54
CA GLN A 75 -11.00 3.86 5.87
C GLN A 75 -11.52 4.65 4.67
N VAL A 76 -11.31 4.17 3.45
CA VAL A 76 -11.86 4.79 2.25
C VAL A 76 -13.35 4.47 2.20
N ASP A 77 -14.18 5.51 2.25
CA ASP A 77 -15.61 5.35 2.10
C ASP A 77 -15.95 4.85 0.67
N PRO A 78 -16.67 3.73 0.52
CA PRO A 78 -16.91 3.13 -0.79
C PRO A 78 -17.88 3.93 -1.67
N SER A 79 -18.61 4.89 -1.10
CA SER A 79 -19.55 5.73 -1.85
C SER A 79 -18.90 7.02 -2.36
N THR A 80 -17.90 7.53 -1.65
CA THR A 80 -17.23 8.81 -1.93
C THR A 80 -15.78 8.67 -2.37
N GLY A 81 -15.14 7.52 -2.12
CA GLY A 81 -13.70 7.31 -2.34
C GLY A 81 -12.82 8.17 -1.44
N PHE A 82 -13.38 8.75 -0.38
CA PHE A 82 -12.68 9.65 0.53
C PHE A 82 -12.34 8.91 1.82
N ILE A 83 -11.12 9.10 2.31
CA ILE A 83 -10.81 8.79 3.71
C ILE A 83 -11.41 9.92 4.50
N GLY A 84 -12.59 9.71 5.07
CA GLY A 84 -13.19 10.68 5.96
C GLY A 84 -12.22 10.92 7.11
N ASP A 85 -11.73 12.15 7.24
CA ASP A 85 -11.21 12.58 8.53
C ASP A 85 -12.37 12.43 9.53
N PRO A 86 -12.21 11.68 10.63
CA PRO A 86 -13.30 11.45 11.58
C PRO A 86 -13.78 12.73 12.31
N ASP A 87 -13.25 13.91 11.99
CA ASP A 87 -13.55 15.19 12.65
C ASP A 87 -14.00 16.36 11.72
N SER A 88 -14.37 16.13 10.44
CA SER A 88 -14.87 17.21 9.55
C SER A 88 -16.39 17.40 9.53
#